data_AF-A0A024FII2-F1
#
_entry.id   AF-A0A024FII2-F1
#
_cell.length_a   1.000
_cell.length_b   1.000
_cell.length_c   1.000
_cell.angle_alpha   90.00
_cell.angle_beta   90.00
_cell.angle_gamma   90.00
#
_symmetry.space_group_name_H-M   'P 1'
#
loop_
_entity.id
_entity.type
_entity.pdbx_description
1 polymer ?
#
loop_
_entity_poly.entity_id
_entity_poly.type
_entity_poly.pdbx_seq_one_letter_code
_entity_poly.pdbx_strand_id
1 'polypeptide(L)'
;MRASKKNKVDYESQNEAKLIEFANIIYEAPSDLYPEQMKQELKGAIINLKPNYRDIIIAIDFEGSTYKEVELETGIPIGTLMSIRHRAISLLYKNLKSKQELFKT
;
A
#
# COMPACT_ATOMS: atom_id res chain seq x y z
N MET A 1 20.58 7.74 -25.40
CA MET A 1 19.35 8.42 -24.94
C MET A 1 18.16 7.51 -25.22
N ARG A 2 17.42 7.06 -24.19
CA ARG A 2 16.11 6.41 -24.40
C ARG A 2 15.03 7.33 -23.87
N ALA A 3 14.39 8.04 -24.78
CA ALA A 3 13.16 8.76 -24.54
C ALA A 3 12.00 7.76 -24.57
N SER A 4 11.31 7.60 -23.44
CA SER A 4 9.92 7.16 -23.41
C SER A 4 9.28 7.75 -22.15
N LYS A 5 9.01 9.05 -22.22
CA LYS A 5 8.45 9.85 -21.12
C LYS A 5 6.95 10.11 -21.28
N LYS A 6 6.30 9.57 -22.34
CA LYS A 6 4.92 9.93 -22.70
C LYS A 6 3.82 8.96 -22.25
N ASN A 7 4.12 7.69 -21.91
CA ASN A 7 3.10 6.71 -21.48
C ASN A 7 3.05 6.43 -19.97
N LYS A 8 3.91 7.07 -19.17
CA LYS A 8 3.98 6.82 -17.72
C LYS A 8 2.91 7.58 -16.92
N VAL A 9 2.57 8.78 -17.39
CA VAL A 9 1.72 9.75 -16.67
C VAL A 9 0.25 9.28 -16.59
N ASP A 10 -0.23 8.53 -17.58
CA ASP A 10 -1.64 8.10 -17.65
C ASP A 10 -1.94 6.87 -16.78
N TYR A 11 -0.96 5.96 -16.62
CA TYR A 11 -1.10 4.77 -15.79
C TYR A 11 -0.89 5.06 -14.29
N GLU A 12 -0.03 6.04 -13.97
CA GLU A 12 0.16 6.51 -12.60
C GLU A 12 -1.12 7.14 -12.04
N SER A 13 -1.85 7.95 -12.83
CA SER A 13 -3.07 8.63 -12.40
C SER A 13 -4.25 7.68 -12.11
N GLN A 14 -4.43 6.63 -12.93
CA GLN A 14 -5.47 5.61 -12.72
C GLN A 14 -5.21 4.73 -11.48
N ASN A 15 -3.94 4.46 -11.17
CA ASN A 15 -3.57 3.71 -9.97
C ASN A 15 -3.63 4.57 -8.72
N GLU A 16 -3.30 5.86 -8.82
CA GLU A 16 -3.37 6.82 -7.72
C GLU A 16 -4.82 7.00 -7.24
N ALA A 17 -5.79 7.08 -8.15
CA ALA A 17 -7.21 7.13 -7.80
C ALA A 17 -7.67 5.86 -7.04
N LYS A 18 -7.27 4.67 -7.52
CA LYS A 18 -7.56 3.40 -6.84
C LYS A 18 -6.85 3.29 -5.49
N LEU A 19 -5.69 3.90 -5.37
CA LEU A 19 -4.94 3.93 -4.12
C LEU A 19 -5.63 4.82 -3.09
N ILE A 20 -6.14 5.98 -3.51
CA ILE A 20 -6.92 6.87 -2.66
C ILE A 20 -8.23 6.18 -2.24
N GLU A 21 -8.93 5.52 -3.17
CA GLU A 21 -10.14 4.75 -2.85
C GLU A 21 -9.85 3.65 -1.83
N PHE A 22 -8.76 2.91 -1.99
CA PHE A 22 -8.37 1.88 -1.03
C PHE A 22 -7.91 2.45 0.31
N ALA A 23 -7.14 3.53 0.30
CA ALA A 23 -6.74 4.23 1.51
C ALA A 23 -7.98 4.67 2.28
N ASN A 24 -8.97 5.27 1.62
CA ASN A 24 -10.24 5.64 2.26
C ASN A 24 -10.97 4.41 2.81
N ILE A 25 -11.02 3.29 2.07
CA ILE A 25 -11.62 2.04 2.59
C ILE A 25 -10.89 1.54 3.85
N ILE A 26 -9.57 1.65 3.92
CA ILE A 26 -8.77 1.19 5.07
C ILE A 26 -8.84 2.18 6.26
N TYR A 27 -8.83 3.49 6.00
CA TYR A 27 -8.77 4.54 7.03
C TYR A 27 -10.15 5.03 7.49
N GLU A 28 -11.19 5.01 6.65
CA GLU A 28 -12.56 5.41 7.02
C GLU A 28 -13.40 4.26 7.57
N ALA A 29 -12.98 3.00 7.39
CA ALA A 29 -13.70 1.88 7.97
C ALA A 29 -13.54 1.86 9.50
N PRO A 30 -14.64 1.97 10.26
CA PRO A 30 -14.62 1.81 11.72
C PRO A 30 -13.97 0.49 12.11
N SER A 31 -13.23 0.47 13.22
CA SER A 31 -12.58 -0.73 13.78
C SER A 31 -13.51 -1.94 13.94
N ASP A 32 -14.81 -1.68 14.02
CA ASP A 32 -15.89 -2.64 14.26
C ASP A 32 -16.44 -3.28 12.97
N LEU A 33 -16.08 -2.74 11.79
CA LEU A 33 -16.55 -3.22 10.48
C LEU A 33 -15.67 -4.32 9.86
N TYR A 34 -14.51 -4.59 10.46
CA TYR A 34 -13.66 -5.72 10.07
C TYR A 34 -13.93 -6.91 10.99
N PRO A 35 -14.59 -7.99 10.51
CA PRO A 35 -14.60 -9.26 11.22
C PRO A 35 -13.16 -9.64 11.57
N GLU A 36 -12.93 -10.25 12.74
CA GLU A 36 -11.58 -10.64 13.17
C GLU A 36 -10.81 -11.43 12.09
N GLN A 37 -11.51 -12.24 11.29
CA GLN A 37 -10.94 -12.92 10.13
C GLN A 37 -10.34 -11.96 9.08
N MET A 38 -11.00 -10.84 8.77
CA MET A 38 -10.46 -9.87 7.82
C MET A 38 -9.24 -9.13 8.37
N LYS A 39 -9.19 -8.86 9.69
CA LYS A 39 -7.98 -8.32 10.35
C LYS A 39 -6.81 -9.30 10.28
N GLN A 40 -7.06 -10.60 10.52
CA GLN A 40 -6.04 -11.64 10.38
C GLN A 40 -5.53 -11.75 8.94
N GLU A 41 -6.42 -11.65 7.96
CA GLU A 41 -6.05 -11.68 6.54
C GLU A 41 -5.23 -10.46 6.11
N LEU A 42 -5.59 -9.26 6.57
CA LEU A 42 -4.78 -8.05 6.35
C LEU A 42 -3.39 -8.21 6.98
N LYS A 43 -3.31 -8.67 8.23
CA LYS A 43 -2.02 -8.93 8.90
C LYS A 43 -1.18 -9.94 8.14
N GLY A 44 -1.78 -11.05 7.71
CA GLY A 44 -1.13 -12.07 6.88
C GLY A 44 -0.65 -11.51 5.55
N ALA A 45 -1.45 -10.67 4.88
CA ALA A 45 -1.08 -10.04 3.62
C ALA A 45 0.13 -9.10 3.79
N ILE A 46 0.19 -8.31 4.87
CA ILE A 46 1.31 -7.42 5.18
C ILE A 46 2.59 -8.21 5.46
N ILE A 47 2.52 -9.28 6.25
CA ILE A 47 3.69 -10.13 6.57
C ILE A 47 4.28 -10.76 5.30
N ASN A 48 3.43 -11.13 4.34
CA ASN A 48 3.81 -11.75 3.07
C ASN A 48 4.32 -10.76 2.00
N LEU A 49 4.31 -9.44 2.27
CA LEU A 49 4.95 -8.48 1.38
C LEU A 49 6.46 -8.69 1.34
N LYS A 50 7.09 -8.27 0.23
CA LYS A 50 8.55 -8.15 0.16
C LYS A 50 9.04 -7.23 1.28
N PRO A 51 10.24 -7.46 1.87
CA PRO A 51 10.71 -6.69 3.02
C PRO A 51 10.57 -5.17 2.84
N ASN A 52 11.10 -4.63 1.74
CA ASN A 52 11.01 -3.21 1.43
C ASN A 52 9.56 -2.65 1.36
N TYR A 53 8.58 -3.47 0.97
CA TYR A 53 7.17 -3.09 0.91
C TYR A 53 6.52 -3.19 2.28
N ARG A 54 6.85 -4.20 3.08
CA ARG A 54 6.36 -4.36 4.43
C ARG A 54 6.89 -3.25 5.33
N ASP A 55 8.19 -3.01 5.29
CA ASP A 55 8.88 -2.13 6.22
C ASP A 55 8.40 -0.67 6.03
N ILE A 56 8.16 -0.23 4.80
CA ILE A 56 7.59 1.11 4.56
C ILE A 56 6.14 1.25 5.04
N ILE A 57 5.34 0.19 4.93
CA ILE A 57 3.96 0.17 5.41
C ILE A 57 3.96 0.27 6.93
N ILE A 58 4.79 -0.53 7.61
CA ILE A 58 4.89 -0.50 9.08
C ILE A 58 5.34 0.89 9.55
N ALA A 59 6.44 1.41 9.02
CA ALA A 59 6.99 2.69 9.45
C ALA A 59 6.02 3.85 9.26
N ILE A 60 5.43 3.98 8.05
CA ILE A 60 4.59 5.14 7.73
C ILE A 60 3.16 4.98 8.26
N ASP A 61 2.55 3.81 8.08
CA ASP A 61 1.11 3.62 8.26
C ASP A 61 0.73 3.16 9.67
N PHE A 62 1.66 2.52 10.39
CA PHE A 62 1.41 1.97 11.72
C PHE A 62 2.24 2.64 12.82
N GLU A 63 3.51 2.95 12.54
CA GLU A 63 4.40 3.60 13.51
C GLU A 63 4.37 5.14 13.42
N GLY A 64 3.83 5.69 12.33
CA GLY A 64 3.63 7.13 12.15
C GLY A 64 4.91 7.90 11.81
N SER A 65 5.97 7.22 11.37
CA SER A 65 7.18 7.86 10.85
C SER A 65 6.86 8.73 9.63
N THR A 66 7.59 9.82 9.48
CA THR A 66 7.57 10.64 8.27
C THR A 66 8.51 10.07 7.22
N TYR A 67 8.24 10.36 5.94
CA TYR A 67 9.16 9.96 4.86
C TYR A 67 10.57 10.54 5.02
N LYS A 68 10.72 11.69 5.69
CA LYS A 68 12.02 12.30 5.95
C LYS A 68 12.83 11.49 6.95
N GLU A 69 12.19 11.00 8.02
CA GLU A 69 12.84 10.14 9.02
C GLU A 69 13.27 8.81 8.39
N VAL A 70 12.41 8.20 7.58
CA VAL A 70 12.74 6.96 6.87
C VAL A 70 13.85 7.16 5.83
N GLU A 71 13.86 8.28 5.11
CA GLU A 71 14.96 8.63 4.19
C GLU A 71 16.29 8.79 4.95
N LEU A 72 16.26 9.45 6.12
CA LEU A 72 17.45 9.64 6.95
C LEU A 72 18.00 8.30 7.47
N GLU A 73 17.12 7.39 7.87
CA GLU A 73 17.49 6.07 8.41
C GLU A 73 17.99 5.12 7.32
N THR A 74 17.31 5.08 6.17
CA THR A 74 17.54 4.06 5.14
C THR A 74 18.42 4.54 3.98
N GLY A 75 18.60 5.85 3.82
CA GLY A 75 19.25 6.46 2.65
C GLY A 75 18.45 6.35 1.35
N ILE A 76 17.21 5.85 1.40
CA ILE A 76 16.34 5.70 0.22
C ILE A 76 15.62 7.03 -0.03
N PRO A 77 15.68 7.59 -1.26
CA PRO A 77 15.03 8.87 -1.55
C PRO A 77 13.53 8.87 -1.27
N ILE A 78 12.98 9.96 -0.74
CA ILE A 78 11.54 10.11 -0.44
C ILE A 78 10.64 9.69 -1.61
N GLY A 79 10.94 10.14 -2.84
CA GLY A 79 10.16 9.76 -4.02
C GLY A 79 10.17 8.25 -4.31
N THR A 80 11.24 7.56 -3.92
CA THR A 80 11.34 6.11 -4.00
C THR A 80 10.53 5.45 -2.89
N LEU A 81 10.61 5.94 -1.65
CA LEU A 81 9.79 5.48 -0.53
C LEU A 81 8.29 5.60 -0.82
N MET A 82 7.85 6.74 -1.38
CA MET A 82 6.47 6.96 -1.83
C MET A 82 6.06 5.94 -2.89
N SER A 83 6.91 5.71 -3.90
CA SER A 83 6.63 4.73 -4.95
C SER A 83 6.59 3.28 -4.43
N ILE A 84 7.45 2.95 -3.45
CA ILE A 84 7.46 1.65 -2.77
C ILE A 84 6.16 1.48 -1.99
N ARG A 85 5.78 2.43 -1.13
CA ARG A 85 4.52 2.39 -0.36
C ARG A 85 3.33 2.26 -1.29
N HIS A 86 3.30 3.02 -2.38
CA HIS A 86 2.24 2.93 -3.38
C HIS A 86 2.08 1.49 -3.92
N ARG A 87 3.19 0.87 -4.33
CA ARG A 87 3.18 -0.50 -4.87
C ARG A 87 2.78 -1.53 -3.80
N ALA A 88 3.21 -1.34 -2.57
CA ALA A 88 2.83 -2.18 -1.44
C ALA A 88 1.32 -2.17 -1.22
N ILE A 89 0.72 -0.96 -1.17
CA ILE A 89 -0.73 -0.76 -1.01
C ILE A 89 -1.50 -1.41 -2.17
N SER A 90 -1.05 -1.19 -3.42
CA SER A 90 -1.68 -1.79 -4.60
C SER A 90 -1.70 -3.33 -4.53
N LEU A 91 -0.63 -3.93 -4.00
CA LEU A 91 -0.52 -5.38 -3.83
C LEU A 91 -1.44 -5.89 -2.71
N LEU A 92 -1.51 -5.17 -1.58
CA LEU A 92 -2.44 -5.48 -0.49
C LEU A 92 -3.90 -5.45 -0.97
N TYR A 93 -4.29 -4.41 -1.71
CA TYR A 93 -5.64 -4.31 -2.28
C TYR A 93 -5.98 -5.51 -3.17
N LYS A 94 -5.08 -5.89 -4.09
CA LYS A 94 -5.31 -7.02 -4.99
C LYS A 94 -5.47 -8.34 -4.22
N ASN A 95 -4.66 -8.56 -3.19
CA ASN A 95 -4.73 -9.75 -2.35
C ASN A 95 -6.01 -9.81 -1.51
N LEU A 96 -6.45 -8.67 -0.96
CA LEU A 96 -7.63 -8.63 -0.10
C LEU A 96 -8.92 -8.63 -0.89
N LYS A 97 -8.98 -7.96 -2.04
CA LYS A 97 -10.15 -7.98 -2.93
C LYS A 97 -10.46 -9.39 -3.43
N SER A 98 -9.43 -10.13 -3.87
CA SER A 98 -9.61 -11.52 -4.28
C SER A 98 -10.12 -12.40 -3.13
N LYS A 99 -9.63 -12.20 -1.91
CA LYS A 99 -10.16 -12.89 -0.71
C LYS A 99 -11.59 -12.49 -0.37
N GLN A 100 -11.96 -11.22 -0.47
CA GLN A 100 -13.35 -10.78 -0.24
C GLN A 100 -14.33 -11.41 -1.24
N GLU A 101 -13.94 -11.57 -2.51
CA GLU A 101 -14.75 -12.28 -3.51
C GLU A 101 -14.91 -13.77 -3.17
N LEU A 102 -13.89 -14.41 -2.59
CA LEU A 102 -13.96 -15.80 -2.11
C LEU A 102 -14.97 -15.98 -0.95
N PHE A 103 -15.14 -14.98 -0.08
CA PHE A 103 -16.09 -15.04 1.04
C PHE A 103 -17.53 -14.67 0.66
N LYS A 104 -17.81 -14.32 -0.61
CA LYS A 104 -19.16 -14.02 -1.11
C LYS A 104 -19.90 -15.25 -1.69
N THR A 105 -19.36 -16.45 -1.52
CA THR A 105 -19.95 -17.73 -1.99
C THR A 105 -20.43 -18.52 -0.79
#